data_AF-A0A919NZQ8-F1
#
_entry.id   AF-A0A919NZQ8-F1
#
_cell.length_a   1.000
_cell.length_b   1.000
_cell.length_c   1.000
_cell.angle_alpha   90.00
_cell.angle_beta   90.00
_cell.angle_gamma   90.00
#
_symmetry.space_group_name_H-M   'P 1'
#
loop_
_entity.id
_entity.type
_entity.pdbx_description
1 polymer ?
#
loop_
_entity_poly.entity_id
_entity_poly.type
_entity_poly.pdbx_seq_one_letter_code
_entity_poly.pdbx_strand_id
1 'polypeptide(L)'
;MDVSRRTVLGSIAAGAVVVGLSEPAHASDSGPRRPLALTVLQSVPLRTFDVTWAQETTLEVPLVLELAGFASGASRLEMTVSFDTRLLDATGDVVLAAAGAVWTAAPQVTGPDAAGLGVLRFSVARPDGRARTRDSTIVSLPLRPRELFPSENIGVPLPLEIAVGRQGSLERRAYRWVAPAATSGVAPWGALVTAAWAATAVGYRLPSAVRVESVGPLPVPAGASLTVEVDSALASSCTATAAAVTAPLSRSEAEVGADGGSPDAPADQPVDVALLQASSEQVGDVLRTRLVLPEVAAGSALRVQLAFGSTGDKVGRAIRFASVALTGTGVPGERLRDTGGYTTADLTASGTPQVDGVAVGTV
;
A
#
# COMPACT_ATOMS: atom_id res chain seq x y z
N MET A 1 -4.17 2.90 -2.35
CA MET A 1 -3.49 4.22 -2.40
C MET A 1 -3.89 4.93 -3.68
N ASP A 2 -4.88 5.81 -3.63
CA ASP A 2 -5.24 6.68 -4.75
C ASP A 2 -4.28 7.87 -4.73
N VAL A 3 -3.32 7.91 -5.65
CA VAL A 3 -2.52 9.11 -5.92
C VAL A 3 -3.46 10.12 -6.56
N SER A 4 -4.27 10.77 -5.71
CA SER A 4 -5.26 11.76 -6.10
C SER A 4 -4.57 12.92 -6.82
N ARG A 5 -5.27 13.55 -7.77
CA ARG A 5 -4.84 14.73 -8.56
C ARG A 5 -4.14 15.83 -7.74
N ARG A 6 -4.36 15.88 -6.42
CA ARG A 6 -3.66 16.76 -5.47
C ARG A 6 -2.18 16.46 -5.29
N THR A 7 -1.73 15.20 -5.34
CA THR A 7 -0.30 14.86 -5.21
C THR A 7 0.48 15.32 -6.44
N VAL A 8 -0.11 15.18 -7.64
CA VAL A 8 0.45 15.71 -8.89
C VAL A 8 0.50 17.25 -8.88
N LEU A 9 -0.54 17.92 -8.36
CA LEU A 9 -0.50 19.38 -8.21
C LEU A 9 0.48 19.84 -7.12
N GLY A 10 0.67 19.06 -6.06
CA GLY A 10 1.64 19.33 -4.98
C GLY A 10 3.09 19.19 -5.44
N SER A 11 3.40 18.17 -6.25
CA SER A 11 4.74 18.02 -6.84
C SER A 11 5.01 19.02 -7.97
N ILE A 12 3.98 19.46 -8.71
CA ILE A 12 4.09 20.60 -9.64
C ILE A 12 4.35 21.92 -8.88
N ALA A 13 3.76 22.12 -7.69
CA ALA A 13 3.99 23.31 -6.88
C ALA A 13 5.38 23.33 -6.21
N ALA A 14 5.90 22.17 -5.78
CA ALA A 14 7.23 22.06 -5.18
C ALA A 14 8.36 22.13 -6.22
N GLY A 15 8.13 21.65 -7.45
CA GLY A 15 9.11 21.77 -8.55
C GLY A 15 9.16 23.15 -9.22
N ALA A 16 8.21 24.04 -8.94
CA ALA A 16 8.11 25.35 -9.60
C ALA A 16 8.94 26.47 -8.95
N VAL A 17 9.65 26.23 -7.84
CA VAL A 17 10.30 27.31 -7.08
C VAL A 17 11.76 27.56 -7.46
N VAL A 18 12.41 26.74 -8.30
CA VAL A 18 13.81 27.00 -8.70
C VAL A 18 14.07 26.72 -10.18
N VAL A 19 13.52 27.55 -11.08
CA VAL A 19 14.21 27.91 -12.34
C VAL A 19 13.86 29.35 -12.68
N GLY A 20 14.88 30.21 -12.67
CA GLY A 20 14.75 31.65 -12.87
C GLY A 20 14.07 32.04 -14.17
N LEU A 21 13.32 33.14 -14.07
CA LEU A 21 12.81 33.95 -15.17
C LEU A 21 13.93 34.22 -16.19
N SER A 22 13.84 33.56 -17.34
CA SER A 22 14.44 34.06 -18.57
C SER A 22 13.45 33.78 -19.69
N GLU A 23 12.81 34.84 -20.18
CA GLU A 23 12.14 34.84 -21.49
C GLU A 23 13.17 34.50 -22.57
N PRO A 24 12.86 33.59 -23.51
CA PRO A 24 13.48 33.64 -24.81
C PRO A 24 12.47 34.12 -25.85
N ALA A 25 12.96 35.07 -26.64
CA ALA A 25 12.36 35.58 -27.85
C ALA A 25 11.95 34.44 -28.81
N HIS A 26 10.90 34.70 -29.60
CA HIS A 26 10.50 33.87 -30.73
C HIS A 26 11.69 33.57 -31.64
N ALA A 27 12.11 32.30 -31.69
CA ALA A 27 13.07 31.80 -32.66
C ALA A 27 12.41 30.69 -33.50
N SER A 28 12.49 30.90 -34.81
CA SER A 28 12.01 30.04 -35.87
C SER A 28 12.60 28.62 -35.80
N ASP A 29 11.75 27.69 -36.21
CA ASP A 29 11.92 26.26 -36.35
C ASP A 29 13.09 25.90 -37.31
N SER A 30 14.19 25.34 -36.78
CA SER A 30 15.19 24.46 -37.47
C SER A 30 16.48 24.23 -36.66
N GLY A 31 16.39 24.06 -35.34
CA GLY A 31 17.53 23.66 -34.50
C GLY A 31 17.83 22.15 -34.58
N PRO A 32 19.07 21.70 -34.27
CA PRO A 32 19.39 20.28 -34.19
C PRO A 32 18.46 19.59 -33.18
N ARG A 33 17.84 18.49 -33.59
CA ARG A 33 16.95 17.68 -32.74
C ARG A 33 17.70 17.28 -31.47
N ARG A 34 17.20 17.71 -30.31
CA ARG A 34 17.72 17.26 -29.01
C ARG A 34 17.49 15.74 -28.87
N PRO A 35 18.46 15.00 -28.32
CA PRO A 35 18.29 13.57 -28.09
C PRO A 35 17.18 13.35 -27.06
N LEU A 36 16.43 12.27 -27.25
CA LEU A 36 15.45 11.82 -26.26
C LEU A 36 16.16 11.52 -24.94
N ALA A 37 15.60 12.03 -23.85
CA ALA A 37 16.08 11.83 -22.49
C ALA A 37 14.92 11.36 -21.59
N LEU A 38 15.24 10.49 -20.65
CA LEU A 38 14.33 9.92 -19.67
C LEU A 38 14.98 10.07 -18.29
N THR A 39 14.33 10.83 -17.40
CA THR A 39 14.81 11.12 -16.04
C THR A 39 13.77 10.68 -15.03
N VAL A 40 14.17 10.01 -13.96
CA VAL A 40 13.26 9.68 -12.84
C VAL A 40 13.16 10.91 -11.92
N LEU A 41 11.94 11.39 -11.69
CA LEU A 41 11.68 12.52 -10.79
C LEU A 41 11.24 12.06 -9.41
N GLN A 42 10.49 10.95 -9.33
CA GLN A 42 10.00 10.41 -8.08
C GLN A 42 9.96 8.88 -8.12
N SER A 43 10.43 8.28 -7.04
CA SER A 43 10.33 6.85 -6.77
C SER A 43 9.59 6.61 -5.45
N VAL A 44 9.06 5.39 -5.29
CA VAL A 44 8.53 4.88 -4.03
C VAL A 44 9.34 3.66 -3.62
N PRO A 45 9.77 3.58 -2.35
CA PRO A 45 10.47 2.40 -1.85
C PRO A 45 9.48 1.23 -1.75
N LEU A 46 9.85 0.10 -2.34
CA LEU A 46 9.17 -1.18 -2.23
C LEU A 46 10.10 -2.16 -1.53
N ARG A 47 9.63 -2.79 -0.47
CA ARG A 47 10.42 -3.77 0.30
C ARG A 47 10.00 -5.17 -0.08
N THR A 48 11.00 -6.01 -0.29
CA THR A 48 10.84 -7.42 -0.66
C THR A 48 11.74 -8.24 0.22
N PHE A 49 11.42 -9.53 0.40
CA PHE A 49 12.23 -10.43 1.20
C PHE A 49 12.65 -11.61 0.34
N ASP A 50 13.83 -12.15 0.63
CA ASP A 50 14.27 -13.40 0.02
C ASP A 50 13.42 -14.59 0.52
N VAL A 51 13.63 -15.74 -0.11
CA VAL A 51 12.79 -16.93 0.12
C VAL A 51 12.91 -17.49 1.54
N THR A 52 14.01 -17.19 2.23
CA THR A 52 14.29 -17.58 3.61
C THR A 52 13.92 -16.51 4.63
N TRP A 53 13.45 -15.34 4.18
CA TRP A 53 13.15 -14.17 5.00
C TRP A 53 14.34 -13.60 5.77
N ALA A 54 15.55 -14.02 5.45
CA ALA A 54 16.77 -13.60 6.11
C ALA A 54 17.23 -12.23 5.61
N GLN A 55 16.86 -11.86 4.37
CA GLN A 55 17.29 -10.62 3.73
C GLN A 55 16.11 -9.79 3.28
N GLU A 56 16.08 -8.53 3.73
CA GLU A 56 15.20 -7.49 3.18
C GLU A 56 15.93 -6.81 2.05
N THR A 57 15.24 -6.65 0.93
CA THR A 57 15.71 -5.96 -0.26
C THR A 57 14.77 -4.79 -0.54
N THR A 58 15.32 -3.56 -0.49
CA THR A 58 14.57 -2.35 -0.86
C THR A 58 14.80 -2.00 -2.32
N LEU A 59 13.70 -1.72 -3.02
CA LEU A 59 13.63 -1.42 -4.45
C LEU A 59 13.06 0.01 -4.59
N GLU A 60 13.59 0.80 -5.52
CA GLU A 60 13.05 2.13 -5.81
C GLU A 60 12.21 2.07 -7.08
N VAL A 61 10.88 2.06 -6.94
CA VAL A 61 9.96 1.95 -8.06
C VAL A 61 9.71 3.35 -8.62
N PRO A 62 10.15 3.67 -9.85
CA PRO A 62 9.90 4.98 -10.45
C PRO A 62 8.42 5.13 -10.77
N LEU A 63 7.78 6.16 -10.22
CA LEU A 63 6.37 6.48 -10.48
C LEU A 63 6.19 7.76 -11.29
N VAL A 64 7.14 8.69 -11.22
CA VAL A 64 7.10 9.95 -11.98
C VAL A 64 8.40 10.13 -12.74
N LEU A 65 8.27 10.40 -14.03
CA LEU A 65 9.36 10.52 -14.98
C LEU A 65 9.25 11.85 -15.71
N GLU A 66 10.39 12.40 -16.13
CA GLU A 66 10.47 13.45 -17.14
C GLU A 66 10.97 12.85 -18.44
N LEU A 67 10.19 13.04 -19.50
CA LEU A 67 10.59 12.80 -20.87
C LEU A 67 10.98 14.13 -21.50
N ALA A 68 12.23 14.29 -21.90
CA ALA A 68 12.73 15.50 -22.56
C ALA A 68 13.28 15.21 -23.96
N GLY A 69 13.47 16.25 -24.77
CA GLY A 69 14.02 16.11 -26.12
C GLY A 69 12.97 15.79 -27.18
N PHE A 70 11.69 15.99 -26.89
CA PHE A 70 10.63 15.93 -27.90
C PHE A 70 9.76 17.19 -27.79
N ALA A 71 9.72 17.99 -28.86
CA ALA A 71 8.98 19.25 -28.90
C ALA A 71 7.93 19.28 -30.03
N SER A 72 7.86 18.27 -30.91
CA SER A 72 6.95 18.36 -32.06
C SER A 72 5.63 17.63 -31.81
N GLY A 73 4.52 18.32 -32.11
CA GLY A 73 3.17 17.77 -32.04
C GLY A 73 2.91 16.58 -32.97
N ALA A 74 3.82 16.31 -33.91
CA ALA A 74 3.72 15.21 -34.87
C ALA A 74 4.46 13.94 -34.42
N SER A 75 5.41 14.03 -33.48
CA SER A 75 6.12 12.84 -33.00
C SER A 75 5.30 12.12 -31.92
N ARG A 76 4.73 10.96 -32.29
CA ARG A 76 4.21 10.00 -31.30
C ARG A 76 5.37 9.23 -30.71
N LEU A 77 5.54 9.31 -29.40
CA LEU A 77 6.42 8.42 -28.67
C LEU A 77 5.61 7.23 -28.19
N GLU A 78 6.20 6.05 -28.28
CA GLU A 78 5.69 4.85 -27.67
C GLU A 78 6.52 4.55 -26.44
N MET A 79 5.84 4.36 -25.31
CA MET A 79 6.48 4.02 -24.05
C MET A 79 6.03 2.63 -23.62
N THR A 80 6.99 1.82 -23.21
CA THR A 80 6.80 0.47 -22.71
C THR A 80 7.41 0.38 -21.33
N VAL A 81 6.66 -0.15 -20.38
CA VAL A 81 7.11 -0.40 -19.01
C VAL A 81 6.96 -1.88 -18.73
N SER A 82 8.08 -2.56 -18.55
CA SER A 82 8.14 -3.95 -18.10
C SER A 82 8.31 -3.98 -16.60
N PHE A 83 7.50 -4.76 -15.89
CA PHE A 83 7.49 -4.80 -14.43
C PHE A 83 7.14 -6.20 -13.89
N ASP A 84 7.56 -6.50 -12.67
CA ASP A 84 7.23 -7.75 -11.99
C ASP A 84 5.79 -7.71 -11.45
N THR A 85 4.89 -8.54 -12.01
CA THR A 85 3.46 -8.57 -11.61
C THR A 85 3.24 -9.14 -10.21
N ARG A 86 4.25 -9.79 -9.63
CA ARG A 86 4.24 -10.24 -8.24
C ARG A 86 4.41 -9.07 -7.28
N LEU A 87 4.98 -7.95 -7.75
CA LEU A 87 5.33 -6.78 -6.96
C LEU A 87 4.45 -5.57 -7.21
N LEU A 88 3.99 -5.43 -8.45
CA LEU A 88 3.34 -4.22 -8.91
C LEU A 88 2.06 -4.58 -9.68
N ASP A 89 0.99 -3.88 -9.34
CA ASP A 89 -0.23 -3.84 -10.14
C ASP A 89 -0.21 -2.61 -11.04
N ALA A 90 -0.77 -2.74 -12.24
CA ALA A 90 -0.99 -1.64 -13.16
C ALA A 90 -2.48 -1.32 -13.23
N THR A 91 -2.91 -0.23 -12.57
CA THR A 91 -4.33 0.14 -12.46
C THR A 91 -4.57 1.60 -12.81
N GLY A 92 -5.46 1.85 -13.78
CA GLY A 92 -5.87 3.19 -14.20
C GLY A 92 -5.06 3.73 -15.39
N ASP A 93 -5.27 5.01 -15.68
CA ASP A 93 -4.63 5.70 -16.79
C ASP A 93 -3.24 6.25 -16.42
N VAL A 94 -2.37 6.37 -17.41
CA VAL A 94 -1.14 7.16 -17.29
C VAL A 94 -1.52 8.64 -17.30
N VAL A 95 -0.99 9.42 -16.34
CA VAL A 95 -1.16 10.87 -16.32
C VAL A 95 0.04 11.55 -16.97
N LEU A 96 -0.23 12.47 -17.88
CA LEU A 96 0.78 13.22 -18.63
C LEU A 96 0.59 14.71 -18.38
N ALA A 97 1.69 15.44 -18.21
CA ALA A 97 1.64 16.89 -18.00
C ALA A 97 2.76 17.63 -18.73
N ALA A 98 2.42 18.73 -19.39
CA ALA A 98 3.36 19.62 -20.06
C ALA A 98 2.79 21.03 -20.16
N ALA A 99 3.60 22.05 -19.88
CA ALA A 99 3.23 23.47 -20.02
C ALA A 99 1.91 23.87 -19.33
N GLY A 100 1.60 23.27 -18.18
CA GLY A 100 0.35 23.49 -17.43
C GLY A 100 -0.89 22.76 -17.97
N ALA A 101 -0.77 22.02 -19.08
CA ALA A 101 -1.79 21.10 -19.54
C ALA A 101 -1.59 19.72 -18.89
N VAL A 102 -2.70 19.05 -18.55
CA VAL A 102 -2.72 17.69 -18.00
C VAL A 102 -3.71 16.86 -18.81
N TRP A 103 -3.31 15.65 -19.19
CA TRP A 103 -4.16 14.71 -19.91
C TRP A 103 -3.83 13.27 -19.51
N THR A 104 -4.64 12.31 -19.95
CA THR A 104 -4.41 10.89 -19.69
C THR A 104 -4.12 10.12 -20.98
N ALA A 105 -3.38 9.03 -20.84
CA ALA A 105 -3.23 8.01 -21.88
C ALA A 105 -3.65 6.66 -21.29
N ALA A 106 -4.61 6.01 -21.96
CA ALA A 106 -5.05 4.67 -21.58
C ALA A 106 -3.94 3.65 -21.92
N PRO A 107 -3.38 2.96 -20.92
CA PRO A 107 -2.37 1.94 -21.18
C PRO A 107 -2.98 0.64 -21.69
N GLN A 108 -2.28 -0.02 -22.61
CA GLN A 108 -2.46 -1.43 -22.91
C GLN A 108 -1.57 -2.24 -21.97
N VAL A 109 -2.18 -2.97 -21.05
CA VAL A 109 -1.47 -3.86 -20.13
C VAL A 109 -1.52 -5.28 -20.68
N THR A 110 -0.35 -5.91 -20.75
CA THR A 110 -0.17 -7.29 -21.21
C THR A 110 0.57 -8.07 -20.13
N GLY A 111 0.20 -9.31 -19.87
CA GLY A 111 0.86 -10.17 -18.88
C GLY A 111 -0.10 -10.76 -17.84
N PRO A 112 0.40 -11.57 -16.90
CA PRO A 112 1.82 -11.98 -16.78
C PRO A 112 2.26 -12.97 -17.86
N ASP A 113 3.53 -12.90 -18.29
CA ASP A 113 4.18 -13.97 -19.05
C ASP A 113 4.55 -15.17 -18.15
N ALA A 114 5.19 -16.20 -18.71
CA ALA A 114 5.59 -17.40 -17.96
C ALA A 114 6.60 -17.11 -16.83
N ALA A 115 7.33 -16.00 -16.87
CA ALA A 115 8.25 -15.58 -15.82
C ALA A 115 7.57 -14.70 -14.76
N GLY A 116 6.36 -14.19 -15.02
CA GLY A 116 5.65 -13.25 -14.15
C GLY A 116 5.85 -11.77 -14.54
N LEU A 117 6.41 -11.49 -15.72
CA LEU A 117 6.62 -10.13 -16.22
C LEU A 117 5.34 -9.58 -16.86
N GLY A 118 4.96 -8.38 -16.47
CA GLY A 118 3.90 -7.57 -17.07
C GLY A 118 4.50 -6.48 -17.93
N VAL A 119 3.76 -6.08 -18.96
CA VAL A 119 4.16 -5.04 -19.91
C VAL A 119 3.02 -4.04 -20.07
N LEU A 120 3.26 -2.79 -19.71
CA LEU A 120 2.36 -1.67 -19.91
C LEU A 120 2.86 -0.84 -21.11
N ARG A 121 2.00 -0.63 -22.10
CA ARG A 121 2.30 0.15 -23.32
C ARG A 121 1.34 1.31 -23.49
N PHE A 122 1.86 2.48 -23.84
CA PHE A 122 1.02 3.64 -24.15
C PHE A 122 1.74 4.63 -25.06
N SER A 123 0.95 5.47 -25.72
CA SER A 123 1.46 6.55 -26.55
C SER A 123 1.54 7.86 -25.77
N VAL A 124 2.68 8.54 -25.86
CA VAL A 124 2.81 9.92 -25.40
C VAL A 124 2.58 10.82 -26.62
N ALA A 125 1.34 11.29 -26.75
CA ALA A 125 0.93 12.26 -27.75
C ALA A 125 0.44 13.52 -27.04
N ARG A 126 1.05 14.68 -27.37
CA ARG A 126 0.68 15.95 -26.74
C ARG A 126 -0.60 16.50 -27.37
N PRO A 127 -1.55 16.97 -26.55
CA PRO A 127 -2.71 17.70 -27.07
C PRO A 127 -2.24 18.98 -27.77
N ASP A 128 -3.09 19.53 -28.63
CA ASP A 128 -2.83 20.77 -29.34
C ASP A 128 -2.55 21.96 -28.39
N GLY A 129 -1.96 23.03 -28.92
CA GLY A 129 -1.73 24.27 -28.17
C GLY A 129 -0.45 24.25 -27.31
N ARG A 130 -0.53 24.82 -26.09
CA ARG A 130 0.64 25.14 -25.24
C ARG A 130 1.47 23.93 -24.84
N ALA A 131 0.88 22.73 -24.77
CA ALA A 131 1.63 21.51 -24.47
C ALA A 131 2.73 21.22 -25.51
N ARG A 132 2.53 21.63 -26.78
CA ARG A 132 3.51 21.41 -27.85
C ARG A 132 4.75 22.28 -27.75
N THR A 133 4.71 23.41 -27.04
CA THR A 133 5.81 24.38 -27.07
C THR A 133 6.93 24.08 -26.09
N ARG A 134 6.71 23.20 -25.10
CA ARG A 134 7.76 22.73 -24.19
C ARG A 134 8.54 21.58 -24.81
N ASP A 135 9.77 21.36 -24.39
CA ASP A 135 10.61 20.25 -24.82
C ASP A 135 10.57 19.05 -23.86
N SER A 136 9.79 19.15 -22.77
CA SER A 136 9.59 18.07 -21.80
C SER A 136 8.13 17.77 -21.46
N THR A 137 7.90 16.56 -20.95
CA THR A 137 6.60 16.07 -20.48
C THR A 137 6.83 15.20 -19.25
N ILE A 138 6.10 15.50 -18.20
CA ILE A 138 6.05 14.70 -16.98
C ILE A 138 5.09 13.55 -17.22
N VAL A 139 5.50 12.34 -16.84
CA VAL A 139 4.74 11.11 -16.97
C VAL A 139 4.59 10.49 -15.59
N SER A 140 3.36 10.28 -15.13
CA SER A 140 3.05 9.54 -13.92
C SER A 140 2.49 8.18 -14.29
N LEU A 141 3.18 7.12 -13.85
CA LEU A 141 2.86 5.74 -14.15
C LEU A 141 1.74 5.21 -13.23
N PRO A 142 0.79 4.42 -13.76
CA PRO A 142 -0.29 3.83 -12.99
C PRO A 142 0.15 2.54 -12.27
N LEU A 143 1.38 2.51 -11.75
CA LEU A 143 1.92 1.36 -11.02
C LEU A 143 1.64 1.51 -9.52
N ARG A 144 1.17 0.44 -8.90
CA ARG A 144 0.90 0.38 -7.46
C ARG A 144 1.66 -0.81 -6.85
N PRO A 145 2.46 -0.59 -5.79
CA PRO A 145 2.94 -1.67 -4.93
C PRO A 145 1.81 -2.60 -4.50
N ARG A 146 2.04 -3.91 -4.64
CA ARG A 146 1.16 -4.93 -4.07
C ARG A 146 1.48 -5.12 -2.60
N GLU A 147 0.45 -5.44 -1.81
CA GLU A 147 0.63 -5.96 -0.45
C GLU A 147 1.22 -7.37 -0.57
N LEU A 148 2.46 -7.57 -0.09
CA LEU A 148 3.16 -8.84 -0.23
C LEU A 148 2.92 -9.75 0.97
N PHE A 149 2.35 -10.92 0.70
CA PHE A 149 2.07 -11.96 1.68
C PHE A 149 3.21 -12.98 1.81
N PRO A 150 3.38 -13.60 2.98
CA PRO A 150 4.46 -14.54 3.28
C PRO A 150 4.47 -15.79 2.40
N SER A 151 3.28 -16.24 2.01
CA SER A 151 3.13 -17.35 1.08
C SER A 151 3.53 -17.00 -0.35
N GLU A 152 3.70 -15.71 -0.69
CA GLU A 152 3.94 -15.29 -2.07
C GLU A 152 5.39 -15.41 -2.50
N ASN A 153 6.30 -15.69 -1.56
CA ASN A 153 7.68 -16.16 -1.79
C ASN A 153 8.28 -15.71 -3.14
N ILE A 154 8.37 -14.40 -3.33
CA ILE A 154 8.61 -13.80 -4.64
C ILE A 154 10.06 -14.01 -5.14
N GLY A 155 10.96 -14.53 -4.30
CA GLY A 155 12.34 -14.76 -4.66
C GLY A 155 13.02 -13.47 -5.12
N VAL A 156 13.84 -13.57 -6.18
CA VAL A 156 14.52 -12.40 -6.75
C VAL A 156 13.52 -11.61 -7.62
N PRO A 157 13.34 -10.29 -7.37
CA PRO A 157 12.53 -9.43 -8.22
C PRO A 157 12.99 -9.46 -9.69
N LEU A 158 12.04 -9.51 -10.62
CA LEU A 158 12.35 -9.29 -12.04
C LEU A 158 12.70 -7.81 -12.28
N PRO A 159 13.62 -7.52 -13.22
CA PRO A 159 14.04 -6.15 -13.48
C PRO A 159 12.91 -5.32 -14.09
N LEU A 160 12.76 -4.10 -13.59
CA LEU A 160 11.90 -3.07 -14.16
C LEU A 160 12.64 -2.38 -15.31
N GLU A 161 11.99 -2.26 -16.45
CA GLU A 161 12.53 -1.53 -17.61
C GLU A 161 11.47 -0.56 -18.12
N ILE A 162 11.83 0.72 -18.22
CA ILE A 162 11.03 1.73 -18.91
C ILE A 162 11.76 2.09 -20.19
N ALA A 163 11.18 1.71 -21.32
CA ALA A 163 11.68 2.05 -22.64
C ALA A 163 10.77 3.09 -23.30
N VAL A 164 11.38 4.09 -23.93
CA VAL A 164 10.69 5.07 -24.76
C VAL A 164 11.37 5.10 -26.13
N GLY A 165 10.55 5.02 -27.17
CA GLY A 165 11.00 5.06 -28.55
C GLY A 165 10.15 6.01 -29.38
N ARG A 166 10.76 6.62 -30.39
CA ARG A 166 9.98 7.36 -31.39
C ARG A 166 9.47 6.39 -32.45
N GLN A 167 8.17 6.43 -32.74
CA GLN A 167 7.59 5.56 -33.74
C GLN A 167 8.27 5.74 -35.11
N GLY A 168 8.73 4.64 -35.71
CA GLY A 168 9.45 4.66 -36.99
C GLY A 168 10.90 5.16 -36.92
N SER A 169 11.47 5.34 -35.72
CA SER A 169 12.88 5.69 -35.49
C SER A 169 13.62 4.55 -34.79
N LEU A 170 14.93 4.47 -35.00
CA LEU A 170 15.83 3.63 -34.19
C LEU A 170 16.18 4.30 -32.85
N GLU A 171 15.80 5.56 -32.65
CA GLU A 171 16.03 6.27 -31.39
C GLU A 171 15.16 5.68 -30.27
N ARG A 172 15.83 4.95 -29.36
CA ARG A 172 15.25 4.37 -28.16
C ARG A 172 16.09 4.74 -26.94
N ARG A 173 15.42 5.07 -25.84
CA ARG A 173 16.03 5.18 -24.52
C ARG A 173 15.37 4.18 -23.60
N ALA A 174 16.17 3.60 -22.71
CA ALA A 174 15.68 2.72 -21.68
C ALA A 174 16.27 3.14 -20.34
N TYR A 175 15.41 3.25 -19.35
CA TYR A 175 15.79 3.17 -17.95
C TYR A 175 15.64 1.71 -17.55
N ARG A 176 16.75 1.08 -17.17
CA ARG A 176 16.73 -0.27 -16.62
C ARG A 176 17.09 -0.17 -15.15
N TRP A 177 16.29 -0.81 -14.33
CA TRP A 177 16.59 -1.01 -12.94
C TRP A 177 17.58 -2.19 -12.81
N VAL A 178 18.78 -1.94 -12.27
CA VAL A 178 19.90 -2.90 -12.35
C VAL A 178 20.31 -3.50 -11.00
N ALA A 179 19.93 -2.92 -9.86
CA ALA A 179 20.31 -3.49 -8.56
C ALA A 179 19.35 -3.08 -7.44
N PRO A 180 19.23 -3.90 -6.39
CA PRO A 180 18.56 -3.50 -5.16
C PRO A 180 19.27 -2.28 -4.53
N ALA A 181 18.48 -1.36 -3.98
CA ALA A 181 19.00 -0.13 -3.38
C ALA A 181 19.76 -0.41 -2.06
N ALA A 182 19.31 -1.43 -1.33
CA ALA A 182 19.98 -1.95 -0.15
C ALA A 182 19.52 -3.38 0.13
N THR A 183 20.41 -4.18 0.72
CA THR A 183 20.08 -5.50 1.29
C THR A 183 20.56 -5.53 2.75
N SER A 184 19.73 -6.00 3.66
CA SER A 184 20.09 -6.13 5.08
C SER A 184 19.52 -7.39 5.72
N GLY A 185 20.28 -7.97 6.64
CA GLY A 185 19.81 -9.07 7.49
C GLY A 185 18.67 -8.61 8.39
N VAL A 186 17.54 -9.30 8.33
CA VAL A 186 16.34 -8.95 9.11
C VAL A 186 15.63 -10.20 9.64
N ALA A 187 14.80 -9.95 10.64
CA ALA A 187 13.92 -10.91 11.27
C ALA A 187 12.49 -10.31 11.23
N PRO A 188 11.81 -10.32 10.07
CA PRO A 188 10.55 -9.60 9.92
C PRO A 188 9.37 -10.39 10.47
N TRP A 189 8.44 -9.71 11.12
CA TRP A 189 7.13 -10.26 11.46
C TRP A 189 6.03 -9.48 10.73
N GLY A 190 4.86 -10.08 10.61
CA GLY A 190 3.72 -9.41 9.98
C GLY A 190 2.41 -9.97 10.47
N ALA A 191 1.38 -9.15 10.41
CA ALA A 191 0.05 -9.53 10.86
C ALA A 191 -1.05 -9.00 9.93
N LEU A 192 -2.21 -9.62 10.05
CA LEU A 192 -3.48 -9.11 9.54
C LEU A 192 -4.47 -8.95 10.68
N VAL A 193 -5.11 -7.79 10.74
CA VAL A 193 -6.12 -7.45 11.72
C VAL A 193 -7.47 -7.43 11.03
N THR A 194 -8.39 -8.23 11.55
CA THR A 194 -9.79 -8.25 11.12
C THR A 194 -10.69 -8.06 12.32
N ALA A 195 -11.84 -7.42 12.12
CA ALA A 195 -12.82 -7.19 13.17
C ALA A 195 -14.19 -7.69 12.74
N ALA A 196 -14.90 -8.34 13.67
CA ALA A 196 -16.33 -8.58 13.58
C ALA A 196 -17.04 -7.43 14.27
N TRP A 197 -18.09 -6.90 13.65
CA TRP A 197 -18.75 -5.68 14.07
C TRP A 197 -20.21 -5.95 14.45
N ALA A 198 -20.60 -5.59 15.68
CA ALA A 198 -21.95 -5.73 16.18
C ALA A 198 -22.69 -4.39 16.17
N ALA A 199 -23.93 -4.39 15.71
CA ALA A 199 -24.78 -3.21 15.69
C ALA A 199 -25.25 -2.85 17.10
N THR A 200 -25.26 -1.55 17.38
CA THR A 200 -25.88 -0.94 18.56
C THR A 200 -27.33 -0.55 18.25
N ALA A 201 -28.10 -0.21 19.28
CA ALA A 201 -29.49 0.24 19.12
C ALA A 201 -29.63 1.50 18.25
N VAL A 202 -28.57 2.32 18.18
CA VAL A 202 -28.53 3.58 17.42
C VAL A 202 -27.96 3.44 16.00
N GLY A 203 -27.75 2.19 15.53
CA GLY A 203 -27.25 1.92 14.18
C GLY A 203 -25.74 2.09 14.00
N TYR A 204 -25.02 2.59 15.01
CA TYR A 204 -23.56 2.54 15.06
C TYR A 204 -23.09 1.11 15.31
N ARG A 205 -21.89 0.75 14.88
CA ARG A 205 -21.33 -0.58 15.07
C ARG A 205 -20.04 -0.53 15.88
N LEU A 206 -19.93 -1.44 16.84
CA LEU A 206 -18.77 -1.61 17.72
C LEU A 206 -18.08 -2.94 17.36
N PRO A 207 -16.75 -3.04 17.46
CA PRO A 207 -16.05 -4.27 17.15
C PRO A 207 -16.31 -5.30 18.25
N SER A 208 -17.13 -6.32 18.00
CA SER A 208 -17.44 -7.35 19.00
C SER A 208 -16.34 -8.40 19.13
N ALA A 209 -15.54 -8.59 18.08
CA ALA A 209 -14.36 -9.46 18.12
C ALA A 209 -13.27 -8.90 17.21
N VAL A 210 -12.02 -9.11 17.59
CA VAL A 210 -10.84 -8.81 16.76
C VAL A 210 -10.03 -10.08 16.58
N ARG A 211 -9.54 -10.30 15.38
CA ARG A 211 -8.62 -11.40 15.05
C ARG A 211 -7.32 -10.82 14.51
N VAL A 212 -6.22 -11.14 15.17
CA VAL A 212 -4.85 -10.84 14.77
C VAL A 212 -4.23 -12.13 14.25
N GLU A 213 -4.07 -12.22 12.94
CA GLU A 213 -3.46 -13.36 12.27
C GLU A 213 -1.99 -13.08 12.01
N SER A 214 -1.11 -13.93 12.55
CA SER A 214 0.32 -13.87 12.28
C SER A 214 0.59 -14.42 10.89
N VAL A 215 0.92 -13.52 9.97
CA VAL A 215 1.26 -13.92 8.61
C VAL A 215 2.78 -14.05 8.47
N GLY A 216 3.59 -13.24 9.18
CA GLY A 216 5.04 -13.26 9.04
C GLY A 216 5.74 -14.61 9.27
N PRO A 217 6.97 -14.78 8.76
CA PRO A 217 7.81 -15.95 9.05
C PRO A 217 8.14 -16.07 10.54
N LEU A 218 8.15 -14.92 11.24
CA LEU A 218 8.32 -14.83 12.68
C LEU A 218 6.99 -14.48 13.35
N PRO A 219 6.84 -14.88 14.63
CA PRO A 219 5.66 -14.55 15.40
C PRO A 219 5.42 -13.04 15.50
N VAL A 220 4.16 -12.65 15.73
CA VAL A 220 3.86 -11.31 16.24
C VAL A 220 4.50 -11.24 17.64
N PRO A 221 5.39 -10.26 17.89
CA PRO A 221 6.16 -10.21 19.13
C PRO A 221 5.25 -9.96 20.33
N ALA A 222 5.58 -10.59 21.46
CA ALA A 222 4.99 -10.24 22.74
C ALA A 222 5.23 -8.75 23.04
N GLY A 223 4.20 -8.06 23.50
CA GLY A 223 4.25 -6.60 23.71
C GLY A 223 3.72 -5.78 22.54
N ALA A 224 3.41 -6.38 21.39
CA ALA A 224 2.68 -5.70 20.32
C ALA A 224 1.35 -5.17 20.87
N SER A 225 0.92 -4.01 20.39
CA SER A 225 -0.21 -3.28 20.97
C SER A 225 -1.37 -3.22 19.99
N LEU A 226 -2.49 -3.83 20.36
CA LEU A 226 -3.76 -3.71 19.66
C LEU A 226 -4.57 -2.56 20.27
N THR A 227 -4.81 -1.52 19.50
CA THR A 227 -5.56 -0.34 19.91
C THR A 227 -6.95 -0.37 19.28
N VAL A 228 -7.97 -0.26 20.11
CA VAL A 228 -9.37 -0.13 19.70
C VAL A 228 -9.81 1.29 20.05
N GLU A 229 -10.24 2.05 19.05
CA GLU A 229 -10.76 3.39 19.22
C GLU A 229 -12.22 3.44 18.82
N VAL A 230 -13.07 3.93 19.71
CA VAL A 230 -14.50 4.10 19.48
C VAL A 230 -14.95 5.47 19.97
N ASP A 231 -16.12 5.93 19.53
CA ASP A 231 -16.67 7.20 20.01
C ASP A 231 -17.11 7.09 21.49
N SER A 232 -16.57 7.96 22.35
CA SER A 232 -16.88 7.95 23.79
C SER A 232 -18.32 8.35 24.11
N ALA A 233 -19.05 8.96 23.17
CA ALA A 233 -20.48 9.21 23.32
C ALA A 233 -21.33 7.94 23.17
N LEU A 234 -20.76 6.85 22.67
CA LEU A 234 -21.44 5.56 22.46
C LEU A 234 -20.95 4.44 23.38
N ALA A 235 -19.70 4.52 23.82
CA ALA A 235 -19.10 3.56 24.74
C ALA A 235 -18.41 4.24 25.91
N SER A 236 -18.74 3.81 27.13
CA SER A 236 -18.12 4.25 28.38
C SER A 236 -16.92 3.40 28.77
N SER A 237 -16.87 2.16 28.28
CA SER A 237 -15.79 1.21 28.54
C SER A 237 -15.67 0.20 27.41
N CYS A 238 -14.52 -0.44 27.33
CA CYS A 238 -14.25 -1.59 26.47
C CYS A 238 -13.38 -2.58 27.25
N THR A 239 -13.81 -3.84 27.29
CA THR A 239 -13.12 -4.91 28.00
C THR A 239 -12.97 -6.14 27.11
N ALA A 240 -11.83 -6.80 27.20
CA ALA A 240 -11.64 -8.14 26.63
C ALA A 240 -12.36 -9.16 27.53
N THR A 241 -13.28 -9.93 26.95
CA THR A 241 -14.11 -10.91 27.70
C THR A 241 -13.68 -12.34 27.48
N ALA A 242 -13.09 -12.64 26.33
CA ALA A 242 -12.48 -13.93 26.02
C ALA A 242 -11.34 -13.73 25.02
N ALA A 243 -10.35 -14.61 25.09
CA ALA A 243 -9.29 -14.70 24.10
C ALA A 243 -9.04 -16.16 23.76
N ALA A 244 -8.69 -16.43 22.51
CA ALA A 244 -8.31 -17.76 22.07
C ALA A 244 -7.27 -17.70 20.95
N VAL A 245 -6.39 -18.70 20.89
CA VAL A 245 -5.42 -18.87 19.82
C VAL A 245 -5.81 -20.06 18.96
N THR A 246 -5.91 -19.81 17.66
CA THR A 246 -6.03 -20.86 16.64
C THR A 246 -4.62 -21.26 16.21
N ALA A 247 -4.27 -22.54 16.42
CA ALA A 247 -2.99 -23.11 16.01
C ALA A 247 -2.82 -23.08 14.48
N PRO A 248 -1.58 -23.09 13.94
CA PRO A 248 -1.37 -23.09 12.51
C PRO A 248 -1.91 -24.39 11.92
N LEU A 249 -2.59 -24.31 10.78
CA LEU A 249 -2.93 -25.49 9.99
C LEU A 249 -1.60 -26.16 9.62
N SER A 250 -1.31 -27.33 10.17
CA SER A 250 -0.17 -28.12 9.74
C SER A 250 -0.34 -28.43 8.26
N ARG A 251 0.36 -27.69 7.39
CA ARG A 251 0.57 -28.09 5.99
C ARG A 251 1.48 -29.32 6.01
N SER A 252 0.89 -30.49 6.25
CA SER A 252 1.53 -31.73 5.81
C SER A 252 1.35 -31.81 4.31
N GLU A 253 2.46 -31.76 3.60
CA GLU A 253 2.55 -31.99 2.17
C GLU A 253 1.90 -33.32 1.79
N ALA A 254 1.39 -33.35 0.56
CA ALA A 254 0.82 -34.52 -0.07
C ALA A 254 1.83 -35.68 -0.08
N GLU A 255 1.51 -36.79 0.58
CA GLU A 255 1.75 -38.13 0.07
C GLU A 255 0.85 -39.15 0.80
N VAL A 256 -0.02 -39.78 -0.01
CA VAL A 256 -0.56 -41.14 0.12
C VAL A 256 -1.43 -41.47 1.35
N GLY A 257 -2.75 -41.50 1.12
CA GLY A 257 -3.68 -42.22 1.98
C GLY A 257 -5.12 -41.83 1.69
N ALA A 258 -5.74 -42.50 0.73
CA ALA A 258 -7.18 -42.44 0.53
C ALA A 258 -7.88 -43.08 1.74
N ASP A 259 -8.14 -42.30 2.78
CA ASP A 259 -9.16 -42.58 3.77
C ASP A 259 -9.84 -41.27 4.18
N GLY A 260 -11.15 -41.21 3.92
CA GLY A 260 -11.98 -40.00 3.98
C GLY A 260 -12.28 -39.50 5.39
N GLY A 261 -11.26 -39.16 6.17
CA GLY A 261 -11.41 -38.36 7.38
C GLY A 261 -11.38 -36.88 7.02
N SER A 262 -12.47 -36.15 7.29
CA SER A 262 -12.44 -34.68 7.31
C SER A 262 -11.28 -34.23 8.20
N PRO A 263 -10.38 -33.33 7.75
CA PRO A 263 -9.37 -32.78 8.64
C PRO A 263 -10.10 -32.03 9.76
N ASP A 264 -9.92 -32.47 11.00
CA ASP A 264 -10.41 -31.77 12.19
C ASP A 264 -9.94 -30.32 12.11
N ALA A 265 -10.90 -29.38 12.09
CA ALA A 265 -10.58 -27.96 12.12
C ALA A 265 -9.74 -27.68 13.38
N PRO A 266 -8.66 -26.88 13.29
CA PRO A 266 -7.81 -26.59 14.43
C PRO A 266 -8.67 -26.01 15.56
N ALA A 267 -8.66 -26.67 16.71
CA ALA A 267 -9.43 -26.24 17.87
C ALA A 267 -8.83 -24.97 18.45
N ASP A 268 -9.68 -23.98 18.74
CA ASP A 268 -9.30 -22.75 19.44
C ASP A 268 -8.88 -23.07 20.89
N GLN A 269 -7.65 -22.73 21.25
CA GLN A 269 -7.16 -22.87 22.62
C GLN A 269 -7.46 -21.58 23.41
N PRO A 270 -8.16 -21.65 24.56
CA PRO A 270 -8.46 -20.45 25.34
C PRO A 270 -7.17 -19.84 25.90
N VAL A 271 -7.12 -18.50 25.89
CA VAL A 271 -6.05 -17.69 26.48
C VAL A 271 -6.64 -16.88 27.63
N ASP A 272 -5.90 -16.80 28.73
CA ASP A 272 -6.27 -15.94 29.85
C ASP A 272 -6.25 -14.48 29.42
N VAL A 273 -7.41 -13.82 29.46
CA VAL A 273 -7.59 -12.42 29.10
C VAL A 273 -6.76 -11.47 29.97
N ALA A 274 -6.37 -11.88 31.18
CA ALA A 274 -5.48 -11.10 32.04
C ALA A 274 -4.10 -10.86 31.40
N LEU A 275 -3.67 -11.74 30.49
CA LEU A 275 -2.42 -11.59 29.74
C LEU A 275 -2.46 -10.44 28.73
N LEU A 276 -3.64 -9.96 28.34
CA LEU A 276 -3.80 -8.89 27.35
C LEU A 276 -3.54 -7.48 27.90
N GLN A 277 -3.19 -7.35 29.20
CA GLN A 277 -2.89 -6.10 29.92
C GLN A 277 -3.71 -4.90 29.43
N ALA A 278 -5.04 -5.04 29.46
CA ALA A 278 -5.94 -4.07 28.89
C ALA A 278 -5.93 -2.76 29.70
N SER A 279 -5.79 -1.63 29.01
CA SER A 279 -5.99 -0.29 29.57
C SER A 279 -6.93 0.51 28.68
N SER A 280 -7.78 1.34 29.29
CA SER A 280 -8.69 2.22 28.55
C SER A 280 -8.56 3.64 29.08
N GLU A 281 -8.53 4.59 28.16
CA GLU A 281 -8.51 6.02 28.46
C GLU A 281 -9.46 6.77 27.52
N GLN A 282 -10.00 7.88 28.00
CA GLN A 282 -10.77 8.79 27.16
C GLN A 282 -9.87 9.93 26.69
N VAL A 283 -9.70 10.07 25.37
CA VAL A 283 -8.93 11.13 24.72
C VAL A 283 -9.88 12.01 23.93
N GLY A 284 -10.39 13.06 24.57
CA GLY A 284 -11.44 13.91 24.01
C GLY A 284 -12.74 13.12 23.78
N ASP A 285 -13.15 13.04 22.50
CA ASP A 285 -14.35 12.31 22.04
C ASP A 285 -14.10 10.83 21.72
N VAL A 286 -12.90 10.32 21.99
CA VAL A 286 -12.51 8.93 21.70
C VAL A 286 -12.32 8.17 23.00
N LEU A 287 -12.95 7.01 23.11
CA LEU A 287 -12.54 5.97 24.05
C LEU A 287 -11.48 5.12 23.37
N ARG A 288 -10.25 5.18 23.88
CA ARG A 288 -9.11 4.42 23.38
C ARG A 288 -8.80 3.28 24.35
N THR A 289 -8.85 2.06 23.85
CA THR A 289 -8.51 0.86 24.59
C THR A 289 -7.29 0.20 23.99
N ARG A 290 -6.24 0.04 24.77
CA ARG A 290 -5.01 -0.65 24.40
C ARG A 290 -4.99 -2.04 25.02
N LEU A 291 -4.68 -3.04 24.20
CA LEU A 291 -4.44 -4.41 24.60
C LEU A 291 -3.00 -4.78 24.23
N VAL A 292 -2.19 -5.16 25.20
CA VAL A 292 -0.81 -5.65 24.98
C VAL A 292 -0.89 -7.14 24.70
N LEU A 293 -0.47 -7.56 23.52
CA LEU A 293 -0.63 -8.94 23.09
C LEU A 293 0.49 -9.84 23.64
N PRO A 294 0.19 -11.11 23.95
CA PRO A 294 1.20 -12.15 24.03
C PRO A 294 1.81 -12.39 22.64
N GLU A 295 2.87 -13.20 22.60
CA GLU A 295 3.41 -13.67 21.32
C GLU A 295 2.34 -14.47 20.55
N VAL A 296 2.16 -14.16 19.25
CA VAL A 296 1.29 -14.93 18.35
C VAL A 296 2.18 -15.68 17.37
N ALA A 297 2.30 -16.99 17.56
CA ALA A 297 3.13 -17.88 16.75
C ALA A 297 2.88 -17.69 15.23
N ALA A 298 3.92 -17.83 14.42
CA ALA A 298 3.83 -17.73 12.96
C ALA A 298 2.74 -18.68 12.42
N GLY A 299 1.88 -18.17 11.53
CA GLY A 299 0.75 -18.93 10.97
C GLY A 299 -0.42 -19.17 11.93
N SER A 300 -0.36 -18.68 13.16
CA SER A 300 -1.45 -18.76 14.14
C SER A 300 -2.30 -17.48 14.14
N ALA A 301 -3.47 -17.53 14.76
CA ALA A 301 -4.29 -16.35 14.96
C ALA A 301 -4.74 -16.19 16.40
N LEU A 302 -4.64 -14.99 16.94
CA LEU A 302 -5.22 -14.60 18.23
C LEU A 302 -6.58 -13.94 17.99
N ARG A 303 -7.63 -14.49 18.57
CA ARG A 303 -8.97 -13.90 18.59
C ARG A 303 -9.27 -13.34 19.96
N VAL A 304 -9.75 -12.10 20.02
CA VAL A 304 -10.16 -11.40 21.24
C VAL A 304 -11.62 -10.98 21.10
N GLN A 305 -12.47 -11.37 22.05
CA GLN A 305 -13.85 -10.92 22.15
C GLN A 305 -13.92 -9.67 23.02
N LEU A 306 -14.63 -8.65 22.54
CA LEU A 306 -14.73 -7.35 23.19
C LEU A 306 -16.18 -7.08 23.63
N ALA A 307 -16.33 -6.52 24.83
CA ALA A 307 -17.59 -6.01 25.34
C ALA A 307 -17.47 -4.52 25.64
N PHE A 308 -18.54 -3.77 25.35
CA PHE A 308 -18.59 -2.33 25.56
C PHE A 308 -19.68 -1.96 26.54
N GLY A 309 -19.34 -1.10 27.50
CA GLY A 309 -20.34 -0.42 28.32
C GLY A 309 -21.02 0.67 27.50
N SER A 310 -22.36 0.74 27.51
CA SER A 310 -23.09 1.80 26.79
C SER A 310 -23.17 3.08 27.63
N THR A 311 -23.13 4.23 26.96
CA THR A 311 -23.40 5.57 27.51
C THR A 311 -24.85 6.04 27.28
N GLY A 312 -25.64 5.33 26.47
CA GLY A 312 -27.04 5.66 26.12
C GLY A 312 -27.28 5.97 24.62
N ASP A 313 -28.56 6.17 24.25
CA ASP A 313 -29.05 6.09 22.86
C ASP A 313 -29.06 7.41 22.06
N LYS A 314 -28.44 8.51 22.54
CA LYS A 314 -28.54 9.81 21.84
C LYS A 314 -27.17 10.46 21.65
N VAL A 315 -26.77 10.55 20.39
CA VAL A 315 -25.64 11.40 19.97
C VAL A 315 -26.17 12.52 19.09
N GLY A 316 -26.16 13.75 19.61
CA GLY A 316 -26.53 14.96 18.89
C GLY A 316 -25.37 15.58 18.10
N ARG A 317 -24.30 14.83 17.85
CA ARG A 317 -23.08 15.28 17.16
C ARG A 317 -22.61 14.26 16.12
N ALA A 318 -21.68 14.67 15.27
CA ALA A 318 -20.96 13.75 14.39
C ALA A 318 -20.22 12.69 15.24
N ILE A 319 -20.31 11.44 14.80
CA ILE A 319 -19.77 10.27 15.48
C ILE A 319 -18.45 9.88 14.81
N ARG A 320 -17.45 9.44 15.58
CA ARG A 320 -16.19 8.90 15.05
C ARG A 320 -16.34 7.43 14.67
N PHE A 321 -15.73 7.03 13.55
CA PHE A 321 -15.68 5.62 13.19
C PHE A 321 -14.93 4.80 14.23
N ALA A 322 -15.48 3.63 14.53
CA ALA A 322 -14.76 2.66 15.31
C ALA A 322 -13.60 2.10 14.48
N SER A 323 -12.42 2.00 15.07
CA SER A 323 -11.23 1.50 14.41
C SER A 323 -10.42 0.58 15.33
N VAL A 324 -9.66 -0.30 14.71
CA VAL A 324 -8.75 -1.23 15.36
C VAL A 324 -7.41 -1.15 14.63
N ALA A 325 -6.32 -0.97 15.38
CA ALA A 325 -4.97 -0.86 14.83
C ALA A 325 -3.98 -1.69 15.65
N LEU A 326 -3.14 -2.46 14.97
CA LEU A 326 -2.01 -3.16 15.57
C LEU A 326 -0.71 -2.38 15.34
N THR A 327 0.05 -2.17 16.41
CA THR A 327 1.38 -1.58 16.34
C THR A 327 2.41 -2.53 16.96
N GLY A 328 3.65 -2.48 16.47
CA GLY A 328 4.75 -3.24 17.08
C GLY A 328 5.15 -2.75 18.47
N THR A 329 6.18 -3.37 19.05
CA THR A 329 6.63 -3.06 20.43
C THR A 329 7.38 -1.72 20.50
N GLY A 330 7.82 -1.18 19.36
CA GLY A 330 8.67 0.00 19.28
C GLY A 330 10.15 -0.27 19.58
N VAL A 331 10.54 -1.54 19.79
CA VAL A 331 11.94 -1.92 20.02
C VAL A 331 12.78 -1.70 18.75
N PRO A 332 13.93 -1.01 18.84
CA PRO A 332 14.85 -0.86 17.72
C PRO A 332 15.31 -2.22 17.17
N GLY A 333 15.17 -2.41 15.86
CA GLY A 333 15.55 -3.66 15.19
C GLY A 333 14.38 -4.59 14.89
N GLU A 334 13.20 -4.39 15.50
CA GLU A 334 11.98 -5.04 15.03
C GLU A 334 11.61 -4.50 13.64
N ARG A 335 11.24 -5.43 12.76
CA ARG A 335 10.84 -5.12 11.38
C ARG A 335 9.41 -5.59 11.15
N LEU A 336 8.50 -4.62 11.21
CA LEU A 336 7.12 -4.77 10.78
C LEU A 336 7.08 -4.82 9.26
N ARG A 337 6.48 -5.88 8.70
CA ARG A 337 6.22 -5.98 7.26
C ARG A 337 5.19 -4.98 6.80
N ASP A 338 5.23 -4.55 5.55
CA ASP A 338 4.16 -3.76 4.95
C ASP A 338 3.07 -4.67 4.36
N THR A 339 2.21 -5.23 5.23
CA THR A 339 1.10 -6.10 4.81
C THR A 339 -0.16 -5.32 4.46
N GLY A 340 -0.21 -4.00 4.69
CA GLY A 340 -1.42 -3.17 4.55
C GLY A 340 -2.55 -3.47 5.55
N GLY A 341 -2.58 -4.66 6.17
CA GLY A 341 -3.67 -5.14 7.01
C GLY A 341 -3.52 -4.94 8.52
N TYR A 342 -2.76 -3.96 8.99
CA TYR A 342 -2.64 -3.69 10.44
C TYR A 342 -3.79 -2.88 11.02
N THR A 343 -4.65 -2.33 10.18
CA THR A 343 -5.76 -1.49 10.60
C THR A 343 -7.05 -1.93 9.94
N THR A 344 -8.14 -1.79 10.67
CA THR A 344 -9.50 -1.96 10.15
C THR A 344 -10.42 -0.94 10.81
N ALA A 345 -11.35 -0.39 10.04
CA ALA A 345 -12.32 0.56 10.53
C ALA A 345 -13.69 0.23 9.96
N ASP A 346 -14.74 0.44 10.74
CA ASP A 346 -16.10 0.28 10.23
C ASP A 346 -16.50 1.52 9.43
N LEU A 347 -16.53 1.39 8.11
CA LEU A 347 -16.94 2.46 7.19
C LEU A 347 -18.47 2.52 7.00
N THR A 348 -19.25 1.67 7.70
CA THR A 348 -20.71 1.63 7.55
C THR A 348 -21.42 2.58 8.55
N ALA A 349 -22.02 3.64 7.98
CA ALA A 349 -22.94 4.64 8.54
C ALA A 349 -22.37 5.86 9.33
N SER A 350 -22.46 7.02 8.67
CA SER A 350 -22.51 8.41 9.19
C SER A 350 -21.45 8.90 10.20
N GLY A 351 -20.23 8.37 10.14
CA GLY A 351 -19.08 8.95 10.84
C GLY A 351 -18.18 9.78 9.93
N THR A 352 -17.43 10.72 10.50
CA THR A 352 -16.31 11.37 9.80
C THR A 352 -15.01 10.63 10.12
N PRO A 353 -14.17 10.28 9.12
CA PRO A 353 -12.89 9.63 9.38
C PRO A 353 -11.94 10.58 10.13
N GLN A 354 -11.22 10.05 11.12
CA GLN A 354 -10.12 10.77 11.74
C GLN A 354 -8.91 10.70 10.81
N VAL A 355 -8.61 11.79 10.12
CA VAL A 355 -7.40 11.92 9.30
C VAL A 355 -6.34 12.64 10.13
N ASP A 356 -5.77 11.94 11.11
CA ASP A 356 -4.48 12.32 11.68
C ASP A 356 -3.44 11.28 11.23
N GLY A 357 -2.85 11.51 10.06
CA GLY A 357 -1.60 10.89 9.66
C GLY A 357 -1.61 9.44 9.17
N VAL A 358 -2.77 8.75 9.10
CA VAL A 358 -2.86 7.40 8.52
C VAL A 358 -3.67 7.43 7.22
N ALA A 359 -3.06 7.01 6.11
CA ALA A 359 -3.71 6.91 4.82
C ALA A 359 -4.76 5.78 4.84
N VAL A 360 -6.02 6.13 5.05
CA VAL A 360 -7.14 5.20 4.87
C VAL A 360 -7.39 5.06 3.36
N GLY A 361 -7.26 3.83 2.85
CA GLY A 361 -7.76 3.49 1.52
C GLY A 361 -9.27 3.61 1.50
N THR A 362 -9.80 4.53 0.71
CA THR A 362 -11.19 4.49 0.27
C THR A 362 -11.38 3.33 -0.68
N VAL A 363 -12.43 2.53 -0.47
CA VAL A 363 -12.93 1.54 -1.43
C VAL A 363 -13.37 2.24 -2.71
#